data_AF-A0A0D6THL6-F1
#
_entry.id   AF-A0A0D6THL6-F1
#
_cell.length_a   1.000
_cell.length_b   1.000
_cell.length_c   1.000
_cell.angle_alpha   90.00
_cell.angle_beta   90.00
_cell.angle_gamma   90.00
#
_symmetry.space_group_name_H-M   'P 1'
#
loop_
_entity.id
_entity.type
_entity.pdbx_description
1 polymer ?
#
loop_
_entity_poly.entity_id
_entity_poly.type
_entity_poly.pdbx_seq_one_letter_code
_entity_poly.pdbx_strand_id
1 'polypeptide(L)'
;MKTLKTIKPVIFYLALFFFFSCKSITIEKVANEIVIVNNLTKNNSFYFLDESLLNKEIVLLGEATHGDGKTFEIKSKLVEYLVKEKGYDTFAFEARDFFEIEFINGNLQLEGVLDDTFKQNWVRRWSPWGPSKEIQTLVDLIENNKLNYIGLETFSLNSYPSDQSFIYIKNRLDSLNLNKYNSKVWDNISKIRKKMISYKDSVSEQEFESYIENLEVFYKEISDTAYQENLFLLQTIENTITATKIDRFASPSTTDEKLDEFIRLRDAQMAKNLIWYKIRNPQSKIIGWMANFHAAKELRGVDFADGDISRYSKFTVFGEHIAKKHGELVFSLAFTSSRGTSKMPYNMESVEEVKINAPENSLEKKLDLKNVNYGYIDFNKLKKRKPRLKESKFNSIMLGYTNQAGNWLDVFDGLLYIRENNIATPINQ
;
A
#
# COMPACT_ATOMS: atom_id res chain seq x y z
N MET A 1 37.18 -48.91 -42.69
CA MET A 1 36.75 -47.50 -42.84
C MET A 1 35.28 -47.42 -42.44
N LYS A 2 35.03 -47.13 -41.15
CA LYS A 2 34.64 -45.84 -40.56
C LYS A 2 33.12 -45.64 -40.54
N THR A 3 32.58 -46.08 -39.41
CA THR A 3 31.25 -45.84 -38.86
C THR A 3 31.00 -44.34 -38.64
N LEU A 4 29.90 -43.84 -39.20
CA LEU A 4 29.34 -42.52 -38.89
C LEU A 4 28.58 -42.61 -37.57
N LYS A 5 29.14 -42.00 -36.52
CA LYS A 5 28.49 -41.82 -35.22
C LYS A 5 27.34 -40.82 -35.35
N THR A 6 26.16 -41.25 -34.96
CA THR A 6 25.01 -40.42 -34.63
C THR A 6 25.35 -39.51 -33.45
N ILE A 7 25.40 -38.19 -33.69
CA ILE A 7 25.52 -37.18 -32.63
C ILE A 7 24.11 -36.97 -32.04
N LYS A 8 23.90 -37.47 -30.82
CA LYS A 8 22.70 -37.29 -29.99
C LYS A 8 22.69 -35.90 -29.32
N PRO A 9 21.54 -35.44 -28.77
CA PRO A 9 21.28 -34.04 -28.44
C PRO A 9 21.95 -33.64 -27.11
N VAL A 10 23.18 -33.16 -27.17
CA VAL A 10 23.91 -32.63 -25.99
C VAL A 10 23.73 -31.11 -25.85
N ILE A 11 23.33 -30.42 -26.92
CA ILE A 11 23.23 -28.95 -26.95
C ILE A 11 22.01 -28.42 -26.19
N PHE A 12 20.92 -29.19 -26.07
CA PHE A 12 19.69 -28.73 -25.39
C PHE A 12 19.80 -28.76 -23.85
N TYR A 13 20.55 -29.71 -23.29
CA TYR A 13 20.77 -29.80 -21.84
C TYR A 13 21.76 -28.73 -21.34
N LEU A 14 22.79 -28.39 -22.13
CA LEU A 14 23.75 -27.33 -21.78
C LEU A 14 23.08 -25.96 -21.66
N ALA A 15 22.15 -25.61 -22.56
CA ALA A 15 21.40 -24.37 -22.47
C ALA A 15 20.54 -24.29 -21.19
N LEU A 16 19.85 -25.39 -20.83
CA LEU A 16 19.06 -25.46 -19.59
C LEU A 16 19.93 -25.30 -18.33
N PHE A 17 21.10 -25.94 -18.28
CA PHE A 17 22.06 -25.77 -17.17
C PHE A 17 22.60 -24.34 -17.06
N PHE A 18 22.86 -23.65 -18.18
CA PHE A 18 23.32 -22.26 -18.18
C PHE A 18 22.27 -21.28 -17.67
N PHE A 19 20.99 -21.47 -17.99
CA PHE A 19 19.90 -20.61 -17.51
C PHE A 19 19.63 -20.78 -16.00
N PHE A 20 19.67 -22.02 -15.48
CA PHE A 20 19.57 -22.27 -14.04
C PHE A 20 20.80 -21.74 -13.27
N SER A 21 22.00 -21.87 -13.84
CA SER A 21 23.23 -21.34 -13.26
C SER A 21 23.22 -19.81 -13.13
N CYS A 22 22.77 -19.08 -14.15
CA CYS A 22 22.76 -17.62 -14.13
C CYS A 22 21.79 -17.02 -13.09
N LYS A 23 20.59 -17.59 -12.92
CA LYS A 23 19.63 -17.11 -11.89
C LYS A 23 20.16 -17.35 -10.48
N SER A 24 20.75 -18.52 -10.23
CA SER A 24 21.39 -18.85 -8.94
C SER A 24 22.53 -17.88 -8.60
N ILE A 25 23.34 -17.49 -9.58
CA ILE A 25 24.44 -16.52 -9.42
C ILE A 25 23.93 -15.12 -9.07
N THR A 26 22.83 -14.66 -9.67
CA THR A 26 22.24 -13.35 -9.37
C THR A 26 21.76 -13.30 -7.92
N ILE A 27 21.00 -14.30 -7.47
CA ILE A 27 20.49 -14.36 -6.10
C ILE A 27 21.65 -14.36 -5.10
N GLU A 28 22.68 -15.18 -5.36
CA GLU A 28 23.87 -15.23 -4.50
C GLU A 28 24.55 -13.86 -4.40
N LYS A 29 24.67 -13.12 -5.52
CA LYS A 29 25.24 -11.77 -5.52
C LYS A 29 24.43 -10.76 -4.73
N VAL A 30 23.09 -10.87 -4.73
CA VAL A 30 22.20 -10.00 -3.96
C VAL A 30 22.24 -10.38 -2.48
N ALA A 31 22.11 -11.68 -2.17
CA ALA A 31 22.16 -12.20 -0.81
C ALA A 31 23.47 -11.84 -0.09
N ASN A 32 24.59 -11.83 -0.79
CA ASN A 32 25.90 -11.47 -0.23
C ASN A 32 26.06 -9.97 0.12
N GLU A 33 25.07 -9.13 -0.20
CA GLU A 33 25.06 -7.70 0.17
C GLU A 33 24.27 -7.43 1.45
N ILE A 34 23.76 -8.46 2.10
CA ILE A 34 23.06 -8.33 3.38
C ILE A 34 23.99 -7.75 4.45
N VAL A 35 23.56 -6.63 5.03
CA VAL A 35 24.10 -6.08 6.27
C VAL A 35 23.38 -6.78 7.41
N ILE A 36 24.13 -7.49 8.25
CA ILE A 36 23.58 -8.18 9.42
C ILE A 36 23.18 -7.13 10.44
N VAL A 37 21.92 -7.19 10.89
CA VAL A 37 21.40 -6.26 11.89
C VAL A 37 21.21 -7.00 13.20
N ASN A 38 21.94 -6.57 14.22
CA ASN A 38 21.85 -7.17 15.54
C ASN A 38 20.65 -6.59 16.29
N ASN A 39 19.67 -7.45 16.59
CA ASN A 39 18.56 -7.19 17.50
C ASN A 39 17.70 -5.95 17.15
N LEU A 40 16.79 -6.11 16.19
CA LEU A 40 15.79 -5.10 15.82
C LEU A 40 14.69 -4.88 16.86
N THR A 41 14.69 -5.63 17.98
CA THR A 41 13.69 -5.47 19.03
C THR A 41 14.13 -4.52 20.14
N LYS A 42 15.34 -3.97 20.09
CA LYS A 42 15.83 -2.90 21.00
C LYS A 42 15.63 -1.51 20.40
N ASN A 43 15.47 -0.51 21.26
CA ASN A 43 15.35 0.90 20.88
C ASN A 43 16.60 1.38 20.10
N ASN A 44 16.39 2.25 19.12
CA ASN A 44 17.42 2.90 18.29
C ASN A 44 18.35 1.95 17.51
N SER A 45 17.86 0.76 17.16
CA SER A 45 18.61 -0.26 16.41
C SER A 45 18.62 -0.04 14.89
N PHE A 46 18.11 1.09 14.39
CA PHE A 46 17.84 1.34 12.96
C PHE A 46 18.84 2.30 12.27
N TYR A 47 19.97 2.63 12.90
CA TYR A 47 21.00 3.52 12.33
C TYR A 47 21.58 3.04 11.00
N PHE A 48 21.47 1.73 10.70
CA PHE A 48 21.89 1.17 9.42
C PHE A 48 21.07 1.71 8.23
N LEU A 49 19.90 2.31 8.46
CA LEU A 49 19.07 2.95 7.44
C LEU A 49 19.45 4.41 7.18
N ASP A 50 20.35 5.01 7.97
CA ASP A 50 20.58 6.46 7.96
C ASP A 50 21.06 6.98 6.60
N GLU A 51 21.95 6.24 5.94
CA GLU A 51 22.44 6.57 4.60
C GLU A 51 21.29 6.53 3.57
N SER A 52 20.43 5.51 3.65
CA SER A 52 19.33 5.28 2.71
C SER A 52 18.16 6.25 2.91
N LEU A 53 17.98 6.75 4.14
CA LEU A 53 16.96 7.71 4.54
C LEU A 53 17.38 9.17 4.38
N LEU A 54 18.62 9.44 3.97
CA LEU A 54 19.12 10.79 3.78
C LEU A 54 18.27 11.55 2.76
N ASN A 55 17.79 12.74 3.16
CA ASN A 55 16.92 13.63 2.38
C ASN A 55 15.58 13.01 1.93
N LYS A 56 15.14 11.92 2.56
CA LYS A 56 13.83 11.32 2.28
C LYS A 56 12.75 12.01 3.09
N GLU A 57 11.66 12.36 2.41
CA GLU A 57 10.48 12.97 3.04
C GLU A 57 9.34 11.98 3.14
N ILE A 58 9.29 10.95 2.30
CA ILE A 58 8.24 9.94 2.30
C ILE A 58 8.89 8.56 2.42
N VAL A 59 8.53 7.81 3.46
CA VAL A 59 8.99 6.43 3.68
C VAL A 59 7.81 5.49 3.62
N LEU A 60 7.81 4.58 2.66
CA LEU A 60 6.79 3.55 2.50
C LEU A 60 7.29 2.26 3.14
N LEU A 61 6.61 1.79 4.18
CA LEU A 61 6.93 0.58 4.92
C LEU A 61 5.97 -0.53 4.50
N GLY A 62 6.46 -1.41 3.64
CA GLY A 62 5.73 -2.57 3.15
C GLY A 62 5.61 -3.71 4.17
N GLU A 63 4.92 -4.78 3.81
CA GLU A 63 4.86 -6.08 4.49
C GLU A 63 4.41 -7.15 3.50
N ALA A 64 4.90 -8.39 3.64
CA ALA A 64 4.57 -9.44 2.69
C ALA A 64 3.09 -9.84 2.79
N THR A 65 2.55 -9.88 4.01
CA THR A 65 1.14 -10.16 4.31
C THR A 65 0.63 -9.31 5.49
N HIS A 66 -0.68 -9.13 5.58
CA HIS A 66 -1.35 -8.45 6.69
C HIS A 66 -1.45 -9.27 7.99
N GLY A 67 -0.62 -10.30 8.15
CA GLY A 67 -0.64 -11.20 9.31
C GLY A 67 0.74 -11.49 9.90
N ASP A 68 1.74 -10.72 9.49
CA ASP A 68 3.13 -10.90 9.88
C ASP A 68 3.43 -10.26 11.24
N GLY A 69 3.25 -11.00 12.34
CA GLY A 69 3.44 -10.50 13.69
C GLY A 69 4.85 -9.93 13.95
N LYS A 70 5.92 -10.64 13.58
CA LYS A 70 7.29 -10.14 13.79
C LYS A 70 7.57 -8.91 12.93
N THR A 71 7.03 -8.86 11.71
CA THR A 71 7.11 -7.69 10.84
C THR A 71 6.39 -6.50 11.48
N PHE A 72 5.20 -6.69 12.05
CA PHE A 72 4.44 -5.62 12.73
C PHE A 72 5.21 -5.06 13.92
N GLU A 73 5.83 -5.92 14.73
CA GLU A 73 6.64 -5.49 15.88
C GLU A 73 7.82 -4.61 15.41
N ILE A 74 8.54 -5.06 14.40
CA ILE A 74 9.73 -4.34 13.89
C ILE A 74 9.32 -3.06 13.16
N LYS A 75 8.27 -3.09 12.34
CA LYS A 75 7.71 -1.90 11.68
C LYS A 75 7.29 -0.86 12.72
N SER A 76 6.63 -1.27 13.81
CA SER A 76 6.22 -0.35 14.88
C SER A 76 7.42 0.34 15.54
N LYS A 77 8.50 -0.40 15.82
CA LYS A 77 9.75 0.16 16.35
C LYS A 77 10.48 1.04 15.35
N LEU A 78 10.41 0.71 14.05
CA LEU A 78 10.96 1.56 12.98
C LEU A 78 10.18 2.87 12.88
N VAL A 79 8.85 2.85 12.98
CA VAL A 79 8.04 4.09 13.01
C VAL A 79 8.43 4.96 14.20
N GLU A 80 8.58 4.38 15.39
CA GLU A 80 9.06 5.10 16.57
C GLU A 80 10.43 5.75 16.33
N TYR A 81 11.38 5.03 15.72
CA TYR A 81 12.69 5.57 15.34
C TYR A 81 12.58 6.73 14.34
N LEU A 82 11.78 6.56 13.29
CA LEU A 82 11.58 7.60 12.27
C LEU A 82 10.99 8.87 12.88
N VAL A 83 10.03 8.73 13.80
CA VAL A 83 9.43 9.87 14.51
C VAL A 83 10.46 10.53 15.43
N LYS A 84 11.05 9.78 16.35
CA LYS A 84 11.89 10.33 17.42
C LYS A 84 13.26 10.82 16.95
N GLU A 85 13.89 10.09 16.04
CA GLU A 85 15.30 10.32 15.65
C GLU A 85 15.44 10.97 14.27
N LYS A 86 14.43 10.83 13.39
CA LYS A 86 14.48 11.35 12.01
C LYS A 86 13.47 12.45 11.72
N GLY A 87 12.67 12.86 12.69
CA GLY A 87 11.75 13.99 12.59
C GLY A 87 10.59 13.77 11.62
N TYR A 88 10.16 12.52 11.44
CA TYR A 88 8.91 12.24 10.74
C TYR A 88 7.73 12.59 11.64
N ASP A 89 6.73 13.28 11.08
CA ASP A 89 5.64 13.91 11.84
C ASP A 89 4.25 13.54 11.31
N THR A 90 4.17 12.79 10.20
CA THR A 90 2.92 12.37 9.58
C THR A 90 2.89 10.86 9.36
N PHE A 91 1.79 10.21 9.73
CA PHE A 91 1.55 8.79 9.50
C PHE A 91 0.40 8.56 8.52
N ALA A 92 0.65 7.82 7.44
CA ALA A 92 -0.34 7.45 6.44
C ALA A 92 -0.80 6.00 6.63
N PHE A 93 -2.10 5.81 6.80
CA PHE A 93 -2.75 4.53 7.07
C PHE A 93 -3.34 3.96 5.78
N GLU A 94 -2.88 2.77 5.37
CA GLU A 94 -3.71 1.88 4.55
C GLU A 94 -4.96 1.45 5.35
N ALA A 95 -6.08 1.17 4.68
CA ALA A 95 -7.36 0.77 5.30
C ALA A 95 -8.01 1.81 6.24
N ARG A 96 -7.61 3.08 6.15
CA ARG A 96 -8.35 4.21 6.75
C ARG A 96 -8.78 5.19 5.70
N ASP A 97 -10.04 5.60 5.76
CA ASP A 97 -10.56 6.54 4.77
C ASP A 97 -10.10 7.98 5.03
N PHE A 98 -9.96 8.69 3.92
CA PHE A 98 -9.57 10.09 3.85
C PHE A 98 -10.43 11.00 4.75
N PHE A 99 -11.74 10.81 4.78
CA PHE A 99 -12.68 11.76 5.36
C PHE A 99 -12.67 11.70 6.89
N GLU A 100 -12.71 10.48 7.44
CA GLU A 100 -12.56 10.21 8.88
C GLU A 100 -11.23 10.74 9.42
N ILE A 101 -10.12 10.53 8.69
CA ILE A 101 -8.80 10.96 9.16
C ILE A 101 -8.64 12.48 9.16
N GLU A 102 -9.24 13.21 8.22
CA GLU A 102 -9.26 14.67 8.30
C GLU A 102 -10.04 15.19 9.51
N PHE A 103 -11.06 14.48 9.97
CA PHE A 103 -11.73 14.79 11.23
C PHE A 103 -10.83 14.53 12.44
N ILE A 104 -10.06 13.43 12.45
CA ILE A 104 -9.05 13.18 13.48
C ILE A 104 -7.96 14.27 13.51
N ASN A 105 -7.56 14.78 12.34
CA ASN A 105 -6.64 15.91 12.22
C ASN A 105 -7.25 17.24 12.71
N GLY A 106 -8.52 17.27 13.13
CA GLY A 106 -9.18 18.48 13.64
C GLY A 106 -9.63 19.45 12.55
N ASN A 107 -9.96 18.96 11.35
CA ASN A 107 -10.50 19.80 10.30
C ASN A 107 -11.83 20.44 10.73
N LEU A 108 -11.81 21.76 10.98
CA LEU A 108 -12.96 22.53 11.46
C LEU A 108 -14.16 22.50 10.49
N GLN A 109 -13.93 22.20 9.21
CA GLN A 109 -15.03 22.04 8.24
C GLN A 109 -15.91 20.82 8.49
N LEU A 110 -15.45 19.91 9.37
CA LEU A 110 -16.14 18.69 9.76
C LEU A 110 -16.75 18.77 11.17
N GLU A 111 -16.68 19.93 11.83
CA GLU A 111 -17.31 20.15 13.12
C GLU A 111 -18.84 20.00 12.99
N GLY A 112 -19.43 19.13 13.81
CA GLY A 112 -20.86 18.81 13.75
C GLY A 112 -21.28 17.88 12.60
N VAL A 113 -20.34 17.42 11.77
CA VAL A 113 -20.59 16.44 10.69
C VAL A 113 -20.33 15.01 11.17
N LEU A 114 -19.16 14.77 11.78
CA LEU A 114 -18.82 13.50 12.40
C LEU A 114 -18.96 13.59 13.93
N ASP A 115 -19.45 12.51 14.54
CA ASP A 115 -19.59 12.42 16.00
C ASP A 115 -18.25 12.18 16.70
N ASP A 116 -18.08 12.76 17.89
CA ASP A 116 -16.84 12.69 18.68
C ASP A 116 -16.51 11.27 19.15
N THR A 117 -17.48 10.34 19.15
CA THR A 117 -17.22 8.92 19.43
C THR A 117 -16.23 8.30 18.45
N PHE A 118 -16.11 8.85 17.22
CA PHE A 118 -15.11 8.40 16.27
C PHE A 118 -13.69 8.71 16.74
N LYS A 119 -13.45 9.80 17.47
CA LYS A 119 -12.12 10.16 18.00
C LYS A 119 -11.65 9.18 19.07
N GLN A 120 -12.56 8.47 19.73
CA GLN A 120 -12.20 7.53 20.78
C GLN A 120 -11.79 6.18 20.18
N ASN A 121 -10.60 5.70 20.58
CA ASN A 121 -10.07 4.39 20.18
C ASN A 121 -9.96 4.17 18.66
N TRP A 122 -9.92 5.24 17.85
CA TRP A 122 -9.88 5.13 16.39
C TRP A 122 -8.69 4.28 15.95
N VAL A 123 -7.49 4.54 16.46
CA VAL A 123 -6.29 3.77 16.07
C VAL A 123 -6.42 2.27 16.43
N ARG A 124 -7.13 1.94 17.52
CA ARG A 124 -7.35 0.55 17.96
C ARG A 124 -8.36 -0.21 17.11
N ARG A 125 -9.16 0.48 16.29
CA ARG A 125 -10.12 -0.13 15.35
C ARG A 125 -9.56 -0.27 13.94
N TRP A 126 -8.25 -0.23 13.77
CA TRP A 126 -7.58 -0.17 12.47
C TRP A 126 -7.39 -1.57 11.87
N SER A 127 -8.42 -2.08 11.19
CA SER A 127 -8.37 -3.36 10.50
C SER A 127 -7.66 -3.26 9.13
N PRO A 128 -6.98 -4.31 8.65
CA PRO A 128 -6.84 -5.64 9.25
C PRO A 128 -5.76 -5.78 10.34
N TRP A 129 -4.96 -4.75 10.63
CA TRP A 129 -3.79 -4.85 11.52
C TRP A 129 -4.10 -4.86 13.03
N GLY A 130 -5.20 -4.21 13.40
CA GLY A 130 -5.36 -3.64 14.73
C GLY A 130 -6.65 -4.04 15.45
N PRO A 131 -6.58 -4.22 16.78
CA PRO A 131 -5.38 -4.17 17.61
C PRO A 131 -4.76 -5.57 17.72
N SER A 132 -3.59 -5.76 17.13
CA SER A 132 -2.71 -6.90 17.45
C SER A 132 -1.68 -6.50 18.51
N LYS A 133 -1.18 -7.48 19.26
CA LYS A 133 -0.15 -7.27 20.30
C LYS A 133 1.10 -6.61 19.71
N GLU A 134 1.44 -6.97 18.49
CA GLU A 134 2.67 -6.60 17.82
C GLU A 134 2.67 -5.14 17.34
N ILE A 135 1.50 -4.49 17.21
CA ILE A 135 1.41 -3.06 16.88
C ILE A 135 1.30 -2.14 18.11
N GLN A 136 1.37 -2.67 19.35
CA GLN A 136 1.09 -1.85 20.53
C GLN A 136 2.05 -0.67 20.67
N THR A 137 3.33 -0.82 20.32
CA THR A 137 4.29 0.30 20.30
C THR A 137 3.85 1.43 19.36
N LEU A 138 3.28 1.09 18.20
CA LEU A 138 2.75 2.08 17.26
C LEU A 138 1.49 2.76 17.81
N VAL A 139 0.57 1.98 18.39
CA VAL A 139 -0.63 2.51 19.03
C VAL A 139 -0.25 3.49 20.15
N ASP A 140 0.67 3.10 21.03
CA ASP A 140 1.17 3.96 22.12
C ASP A 140 1.86 5.21 21.57
N LEU A 141 2.62 5.10 20.47
CA LEU A 141 3.24 6.24 19.82
C LEU A 141 2.18 7.23 19.31
N ILE A 142 1.13 6.74 18.65
CA ILE A 142 0.04 7.56 18.11
C ILE A 142 -0.79 8.21 19.23
N GLU A 143 -1.09 7.47 20.30
CA GLU A 143 -1.90 7.97 21.43
C GLU A 143 -1.14 9.02 22.27
N ASN A 144 0.18 8.88 22.39
CA ASN A 144 0.99 9.75 23.26
C ASN A 144 1.73 10.88 22.54
N ASN A 145 1.72 10.94 21.22
CA ASN A 145 2.40 11.98 20.44
C ASN A 145 1.44 12.74 19.55
N LYS A 146 1.73 14.03 19.32
CA LYS A 146 1.02 14.85 18.35
C LYS A 146 1.59 14.58 16.96
N LEU A 147 1.13 13.52 16.32
CA LEU A 147 1.38 13.24 14.90
C LEU A 147 0.23 13.80 14.07
N ASN A 148 0.50 14.02 12.79
CA ASN A 148 -0.53 14.21 11.80
C ASN A 148 -0.83 12.90 11.08
N TYR A 149 -2.00 12.80 10.46
CA TYR A 149 -2.44 11.54 9.87
C TYR A 149 -2.92 11.71 8.42
N ILE A 150 -2.83 10.64 7.64
CA ILE A 150 -3.40 10.57 6.29
C ILE A 150 -4.19 9.27 6.18
N GLY A 151 -5.48 9.37 5.85
CA GLY A 151 -6.28 8.23 5.41
C GLY A 151 -6.04 8.01 3.92
N LEU A 152 -5.48 6.86 3.55
CA LEU A 152 -5.21 6.57 2.16
C LEU A 152 -6.47 6.12 1.42
N GLU A 153 -7.39 5.42 2.08
CA GLU A 153 -8.54 4.84 1.40
C GLU A 153 -9.59 5.88 1.00
N THR A 154 -10.43 5.47 0.06
CA THR A 154 -11.80 5.96 0.00
C THR A 154 -12.65 5.32 1.12
N PHE A 155 -13.85 5.81 1.36
CA PHE A 155 -14.83 5.12 2.21
C PHE A 155 -15.62 4.07 1.40
N SER A 156 -16.17 3.05 2.08
CA SER A 156 -17.17 2.16 1.48
C SER A 156 -18.47 2.93 1.22
N LEU A 157 -19.14 2.68 0.09
CA LEU A 157 -20.25 3.54 -0.36
C LEU A 157 -21.43 3.56 0.61
N ASN A 158 -21.67 2.45 1.32
CA ASN A 158 -22.72 2.25 2.32
C ASN A 158 -22.29 2.51 3.78
N SER A 159 -21.13 3.13 3.99
CA SER A 159 -20.60 3.42 5.33
C SER A 159 -21.09 4.76 5.90
N TYR A 160 -21.03 4.92 7.21
CA TYR A 160 -21.33 6.19 7.88
C TYR A 160 -20.48 7.38 7.38
N PRO A 161 -19.14 7.26 7.18
CA PRO A 161 -18.34 8.31 6.55
C PRO A 161 -18.80 8.71 5.17
N SER A 162 -19.26 7.76 4.36
CA SER A 162 -19.83 8.04 3.04
C SER A 162 -21.08 8.92 3.14
N ASP A 163 -21.98 8.63 4.07
CA ASP A 163 -23.16 9.46 4.30
C ASP A 163 -22.80 10.86 4.80
N GLN A 164 -21.84 10.95 5.73
CA GLN A 164 -21.38 12.25 6.24
C GLN A 164 -20.66 13.07 5.18
N SER A 165 -19.83 12.44 4.34
CA SER A 165 -19.20 13.12 3.20
C SER A 165 -20.21 13.66 2.21
N PHE A 166 -21.32 12.92 1.97
CA PHE A 166 -22.38 13.36 1.08
C PHE A 166 -23.14 14.57 1.63
N ILE A 167 -23.44 14.57 2.95
CA ILE A 167 -24.02 15.71 3.65
C ILE A 167 -23.08 16.92 3.59
N TYR A 168 -21.79 16.70 3.85
CA TYR A 168 -20.77 17.74 3.77
C TYR A 168 -20.69 18.38 2.38
N ILE A 169 -20.62 17.57 1.31
CA ILE A 169 -20.61 18.07 -0.08
C ILE A 169 -21.83 18.96 -0.31
N LYS A 170 -23.03 18.49 0.07
CA LYS A 170 -24.26 19.28 -0.10
C LYS A 170 -24.17 20.64 0.58
N ASN A 171 -23.81 20.65 1.86
CA ASN A 171 -23.75 21.86 2.67
C ASN A 171 -22.74 22.85 2.10
N ARG A 172 -21.61 22.36 1.58
CA ARG A 172 -20.61 23.21 0.92
C ARG A 172 -21.13 23.77 -0.40
N LEU A 173 -21.78 22.96 -1.24
CA LEU A 173 -22.39 23.44 -2.48
C LEU A 173 -23.48 24.50 -2.21
N ASP A 174 -24.28 24.36 -1.14
CA ASP A 174 -25.23 25.37 -0.69
C ASP A 174 -24.52 26.67 -0.28
N SER A 175 -23.44 26.56 0.51
CA SER A 175 -22.65 27.73 0.96
C SER A 175 -21.98 28.51 -0.18
N LEU A 176 -21.63 27.81 -1.28
CA LEU A 176 -21.06 28.39 -2.49
C LEU A 176 -22.13 28.92 -3.46
N ASN A 177 -23.42 28.83 -3.10
CA ASN A 177 -24.57 29.13 -3.95
C ASN A 177 -24.66 28.29 -5.24
N LEU A 178 -23.92 27.19 -5.35
CA LEU A 178 -23.90 26.34 -6.55
C LEU A 178 -25.16 25.47 -6.67
N ASN A 179 -25.71 25.02 -5.53
CA ASN A 179 -26.96 24.25 -5.52
C ASN A 179 -28.19 25.07 -5.95
N LYS A 180 -28.15 26.40 -5.85
CA LYS A 180 -29.27 27.25 -6.29
C LYS A 180 -29.42 27.28 -7.82
N TYR A 181 -28.31 27.14 -8.54
CA TYR A 181 -28.29 27.09 -10.01
C TYR A 181 -28.41 25.65 -10.53
N ASN A 182 -28.04 24.66 -9.72
CA ASN A 182 -27.97 23.24 -10.09
C ASN A 182 -28.85 22.31 -9.23
N SER A 183 -29.98 22.80 -8.68
CA SER A 183 -30.84 22.01 -7.78
C SER A 183 -31.30 20.68 -8.38
N LYS A 184 -31.63 20.68 -9.67
CA LYS A 184 -31.98 19.46 -10.42
C LYS A 184 -30.83 18.46 -10.51
N VAL A 185 -29.58 18.93 -10.61
CA VAL A 185 -28.38 18.10 -10.64
C VAL A 185 -28.21 17.40 -9.29
N TRP A 186 -28.31 18.17 -8.20
CA TRP A 186 -28.21 17.61 -6.85
C TRP A 186 -29.35 16.63 -6.52
N ASP A 187 -30.58 16.93 -6.93
CA ASP A 187 -31.73 16.04 -6.77
C ASP A 187 -31.52 14.71 -7.50
N ASN A 188 -30.94 14.75 -8.70
CA ASN A 188 -30.61 13.56 -9.46
C ASN A 188 -29.51 12.72 -8.77
N ILE A 189 -28.41 13.35 -8.34
CA ILE A 189 -27.35 12.71 -7.56
C ILE A 189 -27.95 12.05 -6.30
N SER A 190 -28.77 12.78 -5.56
CA SER A 190 -29.40 12.31 -4.32
C SER A 190 -30.32 11.11 -4.54
N LYS A 191 -31.12 11.15 -5.61
CA LYS A 191 -32.01 10.04 -5.99
C LYS A 191 -31.19 8.79 -6.33
N ILE A 192 -30.16 8.92 -7.16
CA ILE A 192 -29.34 7.79 -7.61
C ILE A 192 -28.51 7.22 -6.45
N ARG A 193 -27.92 8.09 -5.59
CA ARG A 193 -27.21 7.63 -4.39
C ARG A 193 -28.10 6.79 -3.48
N LYS A 194 -29.33 7.24 -3.19
CA LYS A 194 -30.28 6.47 -2.37
C LYS A 194 -30.53 5.08 -2.96
N LYS A 195 -30.64 5.00 -4.29
CA LYS A 195 -30.77 3.74 -5.02
C LYS A 195 -29.57 2.82 -4.77
N MET A 196 -28.36 3.34 -4.99
CA MET A 196 -27.08 2.63 -4.79
C MET A 196 -26.93 2.06 -3.37
N ILE A 197 -27.16 2.87 -2.33
CA ILE A 197 -26.93 2.44 -0.94
C ILE A 197 -28.03 1.55 -0.37
N SER A 198 -29.25 1.60 -0.94
CA SER A 198 -30.37 0.80 -0.42
C SER A 198 -30.30 -0.67 -0.84
N TYR A 199 -29.59 -0.97 -1.93
CA TYR A 199 -29.56 -2.28 -2.60
C TYR A 199 -30.95 -2.87 -2.96
N LYS A 200 -32.04 -2.10 -2.82
CA LYS A 200 -33.41 -2.56 -3.13
C LYS A 200 -33.75 -2.45 -4.61
N ASP A 201 -33.17 -1.46 -5.29
CA ASP A 201 -33.40 -1.18 -6.70
C ASP A 201 -32.08 -1.26 -7.49
N SER A 202 -32.12 -1.82 -8.70
CA SER A 202 -30.94 -1.89 -9.57
C SER A 202 -30.64 -0.56 -10.23
N VAL A 203 -29.40 -0.07 -10.10
CA VAL A 203 -28.93 1.14 -10.79
C VAL A 203 -28.55 0.79 -12.23
N SER A 204 -29.10 1.52 -13.21
CA SER A 204 -28.76 1.32 -14.62
C SER A 204 -27.39 1.94 -14.97
N GLU A 205 -26.82 1.54 -16.10
CA GLU A 205 -25.56 2.13 -16.58
C GLU A 205 -25.65 3.65 -16.73
N GLN A 206 -26.75 4.12 -17.32
CA GLN A 206 -27.01 5.54 -17.55
C GLN A 206 -27.18 6.31 -16.23
N GLU A 207 -27.83 5.71 -15.23
CA GLU A 207 -27.93 6.31 -13.90
C GLU A 207 -26.55 6.39 -13.23
N PHE A 208 -25.74 5.33 -13.35
CA PHE A 208 -24.37 5.31 -12.81
C PHE A 208 -23.49 6.38 -13.46
N GLU A 209 -23.45 6.43 -14.79
CA GLU A 209 -22.69 7.44 -15.55
C GLU A 209 -23.16 8.85 -15.19
N SER A 210 -24.49 9.08 -15.18
CA SER A 210 -25.07 10.36 -14.80
C SER A 210 -24.70 10.78 -13.37
N TYR A 211 -24.61 9.85 -12.41
CA TYR A 211 -24.17 10.16 -11.05
C TYR A 211 -22.74 10.69 -11.02
N ILE A 212 -21.83 10.01 -11.74
CA ILE A 212 -20.42 10.40 -11.82
C ILE A 212 -20.25 11.74 -12.55
N GLU A 213 -20.86 11.90 -13.72
CA GLU A 213 -20.77 13.13 -14.51
C GLU A 213 -21.28 14.36 -13.74
N ASN A 214 -22.38 14.21 -13.00
CA ASN A 214 -22.92 15.31 -12.20
C ASN A 214 -22.00 15.71 -11.04
N LEU A 215 -21.28 14.77 -10.41
CA LEU A 215 -20.24 15.09 -9.43
C LEU A 215 -19.01 15.76 -10.09
N GLU A 216 -18.63 15.31 -11.29
CA GLU A 216 -17.54 15.91 -12.07
C GLU A 216 -17.85 17.34 -12.54
N VAL A 217 -19.12 17.65 -12.83
CA VAL A 217 -19.58 19.02 -13.11
C VAL A 217 -19.31 19.93 -11.90
N PHE A 218 -19.72 19.50 -10.70
CA PHE A 218 -19.45 20.27 -9.48
C PHE A 218 -17.96 20.41 -9.21
N TYR A 219 -17.18 19.33 -9.35
CA TYR A 219 -15.73 19.38 -9.20
C TYR A 219 -15.12 20.43 -10.13
N LYS A 220 -15.49 20.42 -11.42
CA LYS A 220 -14.97 21.34 -12.42
C LYS A 220 -15.36 22.79 -12.13
N GLU A 221 -16.62 23.04 -11.78
CA GLU A 221 -17.09 24.39 -11.48
C GLU A 221 -16.35 24.98 -10.25
N ILE A 222 -16.15 24.17 -9.21
CA ILE A 222 -15.40 24.59 -8.01
C ILE A 222 -13.91 24.79 -8.35
N SER A 223 -13.30 23.90 -9.13
CA SER A 223 -11.88 24.02 -9.47
C SER A 223 -11.59 25.22 -10.39
N ASP A 224 -12.50 25.57 -11.28
CA ASP A 224 -12.35 26.73 -12.17
C ASP A 224 -12.52 28.07 -11.42
N THR A 225 -13.25 28.09 -10.29
CA THR A 225 -13.66 29.34 -9.62
C THR A 225 -13.03 29.58 -8.25
N ALA A 226 -12.71 28.52 -7.49
CA ALA A 226 -12.27 28.64 -6.09
C ALA A 226 -11.45 27.41 -5.64
N TYR A 227 -10.47 26.99 -6.45
CA TYR A 227 -9.68 25.78 -6.21
C TYR A 227 -8.95 25.78 -4.85
N GLN A 228 -8.22 26.86 -4.55
CA GLN A 228 -7.34 26.93 -3.38
C GLN A 228 -8.15 26.93 -2.06
N GLU A 229 -9.31 27.58 -2.06
CA GLU A 229 -10.19 27.69 -0.91
C GLU A 229 -10.97 26.39 -0.64
N ASN A 230 -11.08 25.51 -1.65
CA ASN A 230 -11.94 24.33 -1.60
C ASN A 230 -11.19 23.02 -1.83
N LEU A 231 -9.87 22.98 -1.60
CA LEU A 231 -9.06 21.77 -1.75
C LEU A 231 -9.66 20.55 -1.02
N PHE A 232 -10.19 20.73 0.19
CA PHE A 232 -10.80 19.63 0.93
C PHE A 232 -12.08 19.13 0.26
N LEU A 233 -12.99 20.04 -0.13
CA LEU A 233 -14.21 19.70 -0.85
C LEU A 233 -13.92 18.98 -2.17
N LEU A 234 -12.97 19.47 -2.96
CA LEU A 234 -12.55 18.84 -4.21
C LEU A 234 -12.03 17.43 -3.98
N GLN A 235 -11.20 17.22 -2.96
CA GLN A 235 -10.70 15.90 -2.61
C GLN A 235 -11.80 14.99 -2.07
N THR A 236 -12.79 15.51 -1.34
CA THR A 236 -13.96 14.74 -0.92
C THR A 236 -14.78 14.28 -2.13
N ILE A 237 -15.04 15.16 -3.11
CA ILE A 237 -15.75 14.81 -4.35
C ILE A 237 -14.98 13.73 -5.14
N GLU A 238 -13.65 13.85 -5.27
CA GLU A 238 -12.83 12.81 -5.91
C GLU A 238 -12.93 11.46 -5.19
N ASN A 239 -12.86 11.46 -3.86
CA ASN A 239 -13.04 10.23 -3.08
C ASN A 239 -14.44 9.65 -3.25
N THR A 240 -15.50 10.47 -3.29
CA THR A 240 -16.86 10.00 -3.57
C THR A 240 -16.97 9.36 -4.95
N ILE A 241 -16.43 10.02 -6.00
CA ILE A 241 -16.43 9.49 -7.37
C ILE A 241 -15.72 8.13 -7.41
N THR A 242 -14.51 8.05 -6.82
CA THR A 242 -13.75 6.81 -6.82
C THR A 242 -14.43 5.72 -5.99
N ALA A 243 -14.96 6.04 -4.79
CA ALA A 243 -15.73 5.12 -3.95
C ALA A 243 -16.89 4.48 -4.72
N THR A 244 -17.64 5.29 -5.48
CA THR A 244 -18.73 4.78 -6.33
C THR A 244 -18.22 3.90 -7.47
N LYS A 245 -17.10 4.26 -8.11
CA LYS A 245 -16.49 3.44 -9.17
C LYS A 245 -16.02 2.09 -8.65
N ILE A 246 -15.31 2.06 -7.51
CA ILE A 246 -14.79 0.81 -6.95
C ILE A 246 -15.91 -0.08 -6.38
N ASP A 247 -16.98 0.47 -5.80
CA ASP A 247 -18.11 -0.29 -5.26
C ASP A 247 -18.76 -1.18 -6.33
N ARG A 248 -18.84 -0.68 -7.57
CA ARG A 248 -19.32 -1.44 -8.72
C ARG A 248 -18.44 -2.64 -9.09
N PHE A 249 -17.15 -2.58 -8.77
CA PHE A 249 -16.18 -3.64 -9.00
C PHE A 249 -15.90 -4.48 -7.75
N ALA A 250 -16.37 -4.07 -6.57
CA ALA A 250 -16.19 -4.78 -5.31
C ALA A 250 -17.30 -5.82 -5.12
N SER A 251 -17.27 -6.92 -5.91
CA SER A 251 -18.20 -8.05 -5.73
C SER A 251 -17.42 -9.36 -5.48
N PRO A 252 -17.88 -10.26 -4.60
CA PRO A 252 -17.22 -11.54 -4.32
C PRO A 252 -17.10 -12.48 -5.54
N SER A 253 -17.85 -12.20 -6.62
CA SER A 253 -17.89 -13.00 -7.86
C SER A 253 -17.23 -12.28 -9.04
N THR A 254 -16.27 -11.38 -8.79
CA THR A 254 -15.62 -10.58 -9.83
C THR A 254 -14.68 -11.39 -10.69
N THR A 255 -14.71 -11.14 -12.00
CA THR A 255 -13.67 -11.57 -12.93
C THR A 255 -12.35 -10.89 -12.61
N ASP A 256 -11.23 -11.48 -13.06
CA ASP A 256 -9.90 -10.89 -12.87
C ASP A 256 -9.81 -9.46 -13.39
N GLU A 257 -10.45 -9.15 -14.52
CA GLU A 257 -10.49 -7.80 -15.10
C GLU A 257 -11.14 -6.76 -14.17
N LYS A 258 -12.20 -7.14 -13.45
CA LYS A 258 -12.87 -6.22 -12.49
C LYS A 258 -12.02 -5.99 -11.26
N LEU A 259 -11.35 -7.02 -10.76
CA LEU A 259 -10.40 -6.89 -9.65
C LEU A 259 -9.21 -6.01 -10.06
N ASP A 260 -8.72 -6.18 -11.28
CA ASP A 260 -7.63 -5.37 -11.83
C ASP A 260 -8.01 -3.88 -11.88
N GLU A 261 -9.23 -3.57 -12.32
CA GLU A 261 -9.76 -2.21 -12.35
C GLU A 261 -10.00 -1.62 -10.94
N PHE A 262 -10.51 -2.44 -10.00
CA PHE A 262 -10.64 -2.05 -8.59
C PHE A 262 -9.29 -1.61 -8.02
N ILE A 263 -8.25 -2.42 -8.18
CA ILE A 263 -6.91 -2.14 -7.68
C ILE A 263 -6.37 -0.84 -8.30
N ARG A 264 -6.49 -0.69 -9.62
CA ARG A 264 -6.00 0.48 -10.35
C ARG A 264 -6.65 1.78 -9.86
N LEU A 265 -7.97 1.77 -9.67
CA LEU A 265 -8.70 2.94 -9.18
C LEU A 265 -8.37 3.25 -7.72
N ARG A 266 -8.32 2.21 -6.87
CA ARG A 266 -8.02 2.35 -5.44
C ARG A 266 -6.63 2.95 -5.21
N ASP A 267 -5.58 2.34 -5.78
CA ASP A 267 -4.20 2.78 -5.55
C ASP A 267 -3.92 4.18 -6.12
N ALA A 268 -4.54 4.53 -7.25
CA ALA A 268 -4.47 5.88 -7.79
C ALA A 268 -5.10 6.90 -6.83
N GLN A 269 -6.23 6.56 -6.20
CA GLN A 269 -6.88 7.45 -5.24
C GLN A 269 -6.15 7.54 -3.90
N MET A 270 -5.57 6.42 -3.42
CA MET A 270 -4.65 6.45 -2.27
C MET A 270 -3.51 7.44 -2.51
N ALA A 271 -2.92 7.42 -3.71
CA ALA A 271 -1.84 8.33 -4.03
C ALA A 271 -2.30 9.79 -4.08
N LYS A 272 -3.48 10.06 -4.66
CA LYS A 272 -4.07 11.40 -4.67
C LYS A 272 -4.30 11.94 -3.26
N ASN A 273 -4.77 11.12 -2.32
CA ASN A 273 -5.01 11.51 -0.93
C ASN A 273 -3.71 11.95 -0.24
N LEU A 274 -2.60 11.20 -0.41
CA LEU A 274 -1.29 11.61 0.12
C LEU A 274 -0.76 12.87 -0.57
N ILE A 275 -0.84 12.94 -1.91
CA ILE A 275 -0.36 14.11 -2.68
C ILE A 275 -1.11 15.37 -2.26
N TRP A 276 -2.43 15.28 -2.10
CA TRP A 276 -3.27 16.35 -1.61
C TRP A 276 -2.84 16.82 -0.21
N TYR A 277 -2.55 15.88 0.70
CA TYR A 277 -2.07 16.22 2.03
C TYR A 277 -0.72 16.96 1.95
N LYS A 278 0.21 16.47 1.13
CA LYS A 278 1.54 17.06 0.94
C LYS A 278 1.49 18.44 0.30
N ILE A 279 0.51 18.72 -0.57
CA ILE A 279 0.28 20.07 -1.11
C ILE A 279 -0.04 21.06 0.01
N ARG A 280 -0.89 20.68 0.97
CA ARG A 280 -1.24 21.54 2.12
C ARG A 280 -0.14 21.59 3.17
N ASN A 281 0.68 20.55 3.26
CA ASN A 281 1.71 20.37 4.27
C ASN A 281 3.08 20.11 3.60
N PRO A 282 3.66 21.07 2.87
CA PRO A 282 4.83 20.82 2.01
C PRO A 282 6.08 20.39 2.78
N GLN A 283 6.20 20.73 4.07
CA GLN A 283 7.33 20.35 4.92
C GLN A 283 7.14 19.02 5.66
N SER A 284 5.95 18.41 5.60
CA SER A 284 5.67 17.15 6.29
C SER A 284 6.62 16.03 5.90
N LYS A 285 7.00 15.20 6.87
CA LYS A 285 7.76 13.97 6.67
C LYS A 285 6.87 12.78 6.99
N ILE A 286 6.53 12.02 5.96
CA ILE A 286 5.45 11.05 5.94
C ILE A 286 5.99 9.63 6.06
N ILE A 287 5.41 8.85 6.96
CA ILE A 287 5.60 7.40 7.06
C ILE A 287 4.31 6.73 6.59
N GLY A 288 4.38 5.92 5.54
CA GLY A 288 3.25 5.11 5.07
C GLY A 288 3.36 3.68 5.56
N TRP A 289 2.30 3.17 6.19
CA TRP A 289 2.18 1.75 6.54
C TRP A 289 1.27 1.04 5.56
N MET A 290 1.80 0.04 4.85
CA MET A 290 1.04 -0.69 3.84
C MET A 290 1.61 -2.08 3.51
N ALA A 291 0.89 -2.85 2.71
CA ALA A 291 1.41 -4.04 2.02
C ALA A 291 2.60 -3.71 1.10
N ASN A 292 3.50 -4.68 0.89
CA ASN A 292 4.58 -4.58 -0.09
C ASN A 292 4.05 -4.29 -1.50
N PHE A 293 2.87 -4.83 -1.84
CA PHE A 293 2.21 -4.56 -3.12
C PHE A 293 1.94 -3.06 -3.34
N HIS A 294 1.40 -2.36 -2.34
CA HIS A 294 1.15 -0.92 -2.40
C HIS A 294 2.43 -0.10 -2.28
N ALA A 295 3.42 -0.56 -1.49
CA ALA A 295 4.70 0.13 -1.33
C ALA A 295 5.60 0.04 -2.57
N ALA A 296 5.37 -0.92 -3.47
CA ALA A 296 6.19 -1.12 -4.65
C ALA A 296 6.22 0.12 -5.56
N LYS A 297 7.40 0.42 -6.10
CA LYS A 297 7.63 1.55 -7.03
C LYS A 297 7.46 1.18 -8.49
N GLU A 298 7.48 -0.11 -8.81
CA GLU A 298 7.33 -0.67 -10.16
C GLU A 298 7.00 -2.16 -10.01
N LEU A 299 5.96 -2.65 -10.70
CA LEU A 299 5.58 -4.07 -10.70
C LEU A 299 5.64 -4.73 -12.09
N ARG A 300 5.76 -3.97 -13.18
CA ARG A 300 5.82 -4.48 -14.56
C ARG A 300 6.96 -5.47 -14.80
N GLY A 301 8.04 -5.35 -14.01
CA GLY A 301 9.19 -6.24 -14.07
C GLY A 301 9.03 -7.56 -13.29
N VAL A 302 7.90 -7.78 -12.61
CA VAL A 302 7.64 -8.96 -11.76
C VAL A 302 6.57 -9.83 -12.40
N ASP A 303 6.83 -11.14 -12.44
CA ASP A 303 5.88 -12.12 -12.99
C ASP A 303 4.77 -12.39 -11.94
N PHE A 304 3.50 -12.35 -12.35
CA PHE A 304 2.38 -12.73 -11.48
C PHE A 304 2.43 -14.22 -11.14
N ALA A 305 1.98 -14.59 -9.94
CA ALA A 305 2.06 -15.96 -9.44
C ALA A 305 1.15 -16.96 -10.19
N ASP A 306 -0.06 -16.55 -10.58
CA ASP A 306 -1.11 -17.46 -11.07
C ASP A 306 -1.13 -17.62 -12.61
N GLY A 307 0.03 -17.59 -13.25
CA GLY A 307 0.17 -17.94 -14.68
C GLY A 307 -0.14 -16.82 -15.69
N ASP A 308 -0.89 -15.77 -15.32
CA ASP A 308 -0.92 -14.52 -16.11
C ASP A 308 0.31 -13.66 -15.79
N ILE A 309 1.46 -14.03 -16.37
CA ILE A 309 2.74 -13.33 -16.19
C ILE A 309 2.62 -11.81 -16.40
N SER A 310 1.66 -11.37 -17.21
CA SER A 310 1.48 -9.96 -17.57
C SER A 310 0.55 -9.18 -16.63
N ARG A 311 -0.14 -9.82 -15.69
CA ARG A 311 -1.17 -9.16 -14.85
C ARG A 311 -0.65 -7.92 -14.15
N TYR A 312 0.52 -8.01 -13.50
CA TYR A 312 1.16 -6.87 -12.84
C TYR A 312 1.53 -5.72 -13.79
N SER A 313 1.71 -5.98 -15.08
CA SER A 313 2.00 -4.91 -16.04
C SER A 313 0.81 -3.97 -16.29
N LYS A 314 -0.40 -4.40 -15.92
CA LYS A 314 -1.64 -3.61 -16.01
C LYS A 314 -1.78 -2.62 -14.85
N PHE A 315 -0.99 -2.78 -13.79
CA PHE A 315 -1.13 -1.97 -12.58
C PHE A 315 -0.19 -0.76 -12.58
N THR A 316 -0.64 0.28 -11.90
CA THR A 316 0.19 1.35 -11.38
C THR A 316 -0.21 1.46 -9.91
N VAL A 317 0.64 0.94 -9.04
CA VAL A 317 0.36 0.85 -7.60
C VAL A 317 0.67 2.18 -6.91
N PHE A 318 0.21 2.31 -5.67
CA PHE A 318 0.35 3.50 -4.86
C PHE A 318 1.79 4.03 -4.83
N GLY A 319 2.76 3.17 -4.53
CA GLY A 319 4.17 3.53 -4.42
C GLY A 319 4.76 4.04 -5.73
N GLU A 320 4.32 3.50 -6.88
CA GLU A 320 4.70 3.99 -8.21
C GLU A 320 4.16 5.40 -8.45
N HIS A 321 2.89 5.65 -8.13
CA HIS A 321 2.31 6.99 -8.23
C HIS A 321 3.05 8.02 -7.36
N ILE A 322 3.36 7.65 -6.12
CA ILE A 322 4.09 8.52 -5.18
C ILE A 322 5.52 8.77 -5.66
N ALA A 323 6.24 7.73 -6.10
CA ALA A 323 7.58 7.86 -6.66
C ALA A 323 7.60 8.71 -7.93
N LYS A 324 6.60 8.59 -8.81
CA LYS A 324 6.47 9.44 -10.01
C LYS A 324 6.28 10.91 -9.67
N LYS A 325 5.55 11.22 -8.59
CA LYS A 325 5.27 12.61 -8.18
C LYS A 325 6.42 13.24 -7.38
N HIS A 326 7.04 12.49 -6.48
CA HIS A 326 8.00 13.02 -5.50
C HIS A 326 9.46 12.56 -5.74
N GLY A 327 9.68 11.65 -6.69
CA GLY A 327 11.01 11.24 -7.15
C GLY A 327 11.89 10.72 -6.02
N GLU A 328 13.10 11.28 -5.94
CA GLU A 328 14.14 10.89 -4.98
C GLU A 328 13.77 11.19 -3.51
N LEU A 329 12.69 11.92 -3.24
CA LEU A 329 12.22 12.15 -1.86
C LEU A 329 11.54 10.91 -1.26
N VAL A 330 11.23 9.90 -2.08
CA VAL A 330 10.51 8.69 -1.68
C VAL A 330 11.50 7.55 -1.44
N PHE A 331 11.36 6.87 -0.31
CA PHE A 331 12.04 5.63 0.01
C PHE A 331 11.02 4.53 0.29
N SER A 332 11.13 3.39 -0.38
CA SER A 332 10.26 2.23 -0.21
C SER A 332 11.05 1.03 0.31
N LEU A 333 10.63 0.53 1.48
CA LEU A 333 11.26 -0.57 2.19
C LEU A 333 10.32 -1.77 2.23
N ALA A 334 10.73 -2.86 1.58
CA ALA A 334 10.03 -4.13 1.68
C ALA A 334 10.43 -4.90 2.93
N PHE A 335 9.47 -5.64 3.49
CA PHE A 335 9.71 -6.63 4.55
C PHE A 335 9.43 -8.04 4.02
N THR A 336 10.28 -9.00 4.36
CA THR A 336 10.05 -10.41 3.98
C THR A 336 10.62 -11.35 5.03
N SER A 337 10.12 -12.59 4.98
CA SER A 337 10.54 -13.67 5.85
C SER A 337 10.74 -14.98 5.11
N SER A 338 11.65 -15.83 5.60
CA SER A 338 11.94 -17.11 4.96
C SER A 338 11.19 -18.31 5.53
N ARG A 339 10.72 -18.22 6.77
CA ARG A 339 9.99 -19.29 7.44
C ARG A 339 9.02 -18.78 8.49
N GLY A 340 8.16 -19.68 8.96
CA GLY A 340 7.19 -19.42 10.02
C GLY A 340 5.77 -19.36 9.50
N THR A 341 4.95 -18.52 10.11
CA THR A 341 3.53 -18.40 9.77
C THR A 341 3.07 -16.95 9.82
N SER A 342 1.99 -16.66 9.11
CA SER A 342 1.30 -15.37 9.13
C SER A 342 -0.19 -15.60 9.19
N LYS A 343 -0.90 -14.84 10.01
CA LYS A 343 -2.37 -14.83 10.04
C LYS A 343 -2.86 -13.45 10.42
N MET A 344 -3.82 -12.92 9.66
CA MET A 344 -4.37 -11.61 9.94
C MET A 344 -5.07 -11.62 11.30
N PRO A 345 -4.89 -10.59 12.14
CA PRO A 345 -5.51 -10.52 13.46
C PRO A 345 -6.99 -10.10 13.39
N TYR A 346 -7.52 -9.86 12.19
CA TYR A 346 -8.92 -9.56 11.92
C TYR A 346 -9.64 -10.76 11.28
N ASN A 347 -10.90 -10.99 11.66
CA ASN A 347 -11.77 -12.05 11.13
C ASN A 347 -11.10 -13.44 11.12
N MET A 348 -10.40 -13.77 12.22
CA MET A 348 -9.54 -14.95 12.33
C MET A 348 -10.20 -16.30 12.07
N GLU A 349 -11.52 -16.40 12.22
CA GLU A 349 -12.26 -17.64 11.96
C GLU A 349 -12.35 -17.97 10.47
N SER A 350 -12.37 -16.95 9.60
CA SER A 350 -12.50 -17.12 8.15
C SER A 350 -11.20 -16.89 7.37
N VAL A 351 -10.20 -16.27 8.00
CA VAL A 351 -8.88 -16.06 7.38
C VAL A 351 -8.01 -17.30 7.60
N GLU A 352 -7.49 -17.86 6.52
CA GLU A 352 -6.54 -18.98 6.56
C GLU A 352 -5.15 -18.51 7.02
N GLU A 353 -4.43 -19.40 7.70
CA GLU A 353 -3.03 -19.18 8.03
C GLU A 353 -2.15 -19.39 6.79
N VAL A 354 -1.26 -18.43 6.54
CA VAL A 354 -0.23 -18.53 5.50
C VAL A 354 1.01 -19.17 6.09
N LYS A 355 1.41 -20.33 5.56
CA LYS A 355 2.68 -20.97 5.89
C LYS A 355 3.80 -20.35 5.07
N ILE A 356 4.84 -19.88 5.75
CA ILE A 356 6.01 -19.30 5.11
C ILE A 356 7.06 -20.40 4.99
N ASN A 357 7.43 -20.74 3.75
CA ASN A 357 8.51 -21.67 3.47
C ASN A 357 9.25 -21.24 2.20
N ALA A 358 10.39 -20.58 2.37
CA ALA A 358 11.18 -20.05 1.27
C ALA A 358 11.63 -21.16 0.30
N PRO A 359 11.25 -21.08 -0.99
CA PRO A 359 11.66 -22.05 -2.00
C PRO A 359 13.18 -22.04 -2.21
N GLU A 360 13.77 -23.18 -2.57
CA GLU A 360 15.23 -23.34 -2.73
C GLU A 360 15.88 -22.34 -3.71
N ASN A 361 15.10 -21.88 -4.68
CA ASN A 361 15.54 -20.94 -5.70
C ASN A 361 15.21 -19.48 -5.39
N SER A 362 14.76 -19.13 -4.18
CA SER A 362 14.41 -17.76 -3.76
C SER A 362 15.57 -17.03 -3.07
N LEU A 363 15.52 -15.70 -3.06
CA LEU A 363 16.41 -14.86 -2.25
C LEU A 363 16.31 -15.22 -0.77
N GLU A 364 15.10 -15.37 -0.26
CA GLU A 364 14.83 -15.60 1.16
C GLU A 364 15.42 -16.92 1.65
N LYS A 365 15.45 -17.98 0.81
CA LYS A 365 16.16 -19.21 1.17
C LYS A 365 17.67 -18.97 1.29
N LYS A 366 18.27 -18.22 0.38
CA LYS A 366 19.71 -17.90 0.43
C LYS A 366 20.04 -17.06 1.65
N LEU A 367 19.15 -16.18 2.08
CA LEU A 367 19.29 -15.42 3.33
C LEU A 367 19.15 -16.33 4.56
N ASP A 368 18.21 -17.28 4.57
CA ASP A 368 18.02 -18.23 5.68
C ASP A 368 19.27 -19.09 5.93
N LEU A 369 19.93 -19.53 4.85
CA LEU A 369 21.17 -20.32 4.91
C LEU A 369 22.35 -19.55 5.50
N LYS A 370 22.31 -18.20 5.52
CA LYS A 370 23.33 -17.38 6.20
C LYS A 370 23.17 -17.38 7.72
N ASN A 371 22.09 -17.97 8.24
CA ASN A 371 21.84 -18.11 9.68
C ASN A 371 21.76 -16.76 10.42
N VAL A 372 21.21 -15.73 9.76
CA VAL A 372 21.03 -14.38 10.32
C VAL A 372 19.57 -14.17 10.69
N ASN A 373 19.28 -13.66 11.88
CA ASN A 373 17.90 -13.44 12.32
C ASN A 373 17.27 -12.22 11.64
N TYR A 374 18.07 -11.17 11.44
CA TYR A 374 17.68 -9.95 10.76
C TYR A 374 18.78 -9.49 9.83
N GLY A 375 18.41 -8.88 8.73
CA GLY A 375 19.37 -8.13 7.94
C GLY A 375 18.71 -7.15 6.99
N TYR A 376 19.54 -6.29 6.42
CA TYR A 376 19.12 -5.23 5.53
C TYR A 376 19.92 -5.30 4.23
N ILE A 377 19.24 -5.13 3.10
CA ILE A 377 19.89 -4.94 1.80
C ILE A 377 19.43 -3.59 1.23
N ASP A 378 20.38 -2.71 0.95
CA ASP A 378 20.14 -1.46 0.22
C ASP A 378 20.21 -1.73 -1.30
N PHE A 379 19.05 -1.79 -1.95
CA PHE A 379 18.97 -2.04 -3.38
C PHE A 379 19.47 -0.87 -4.21
N ASN A 380 19.34 0.37 -3.74
CA ASN A 380 19.89 1.53 -4.44
C ASN A 380 21.42 1.54 -4.44
N LYS A 381 22.04 1.27 -3.30
CA LYS A 381 23.49 1.11 -3.17
C LYS A 381 24.00 -0.06 -4.00
N LEU A 382 23.25 -1.17 -4.02
CA LEU A 382 23.55 -2.33 -4.85
C LEU A 382 23.52 -2.00 -6.34
N LYS A 383 22.45 -1.34 -6.83
CA LYS A 383 22.33 -0.91 -8.23
C LYS A 383 23.48 0.01 -8.65
N LYS A 384 23.90 0.94 -7.77
CA LYS A 384 25.05 1.83 -8.03
C LYS A 384 26.37 1.05 -8.14
N ARG A 385 26.64 0.13 -7.21
CA ARG A 385 27.90 -0.65 -7.19
C ARG A 385 27.97 -1.74 -8.26
N LYS A 386 26.82 -2.32 -8.61
CA LYS A 386 26.71 -3.43 -9.58
C LYS A 386 25.60 -3.15 -10.61
N PRO A 387 25.78 -2.20 -11.55
CA PRO A 387 24.73 -1.77 -12.48
C PRO A 387 24.09 -2.89 -13.30
N ARG A 388 24.87 -3.92 -13.67
CA ARG A 388 24.37 -5.10 -14.40
C ARG A 388 23.30 -5.91 -13.64
N LEU A 389 23.24 -5.80 -12.31
CA LEU A 389 22.20 -6.48 -11.53
C LEU A 389 20.82 -5.85 -11.69
N LYS A 390 20.74 -4.57 -12.13
CA LYS A 390 19.47 -3.88 -12.33
C LYS A 390 18.57 -4.62 -13.34
N GLU A 391 19.17 -5.11 -14.43
CA GLU A 391 18.45 -5.83 -15.48
C GLU A 391 18.15 -7.29 -15.13
N SER A 392 18.69 -7.79 -14.02
CA SER A 392 18.59 -9.22 -13.67
C SER A 392 17.26 -9.54 -12.98
N LYS A 393 16.51 -10.50 -13.53
CA LYS A 393 15.40 -11.13 -12.83
C LYS A 393 15.90 -12.21 -11.87
N PHE A 394 15.32 -12.26 -10.68
CA PHE A 394 15.52 -13.36 -9.73
C PHE A 394 14.24 -13.64 -8.93
N ASN A 395 14.20 -14.77 -8.25
CA ASN A 395 13.03 -15.19 -7.50
C ASN A 395 13.06 -14.63 -6.07
N SER A 396 11.93 -14.10 -5.62
CA SER A 396 11.71 -13.66 -4.24
C SER A 396 10.28 -13.96 -3.83
N ILE A 397 10.03 -13.98 -2.52
CA ILE A 397 8.71 -14.15 -1.93
C ILE A 397 8.21 -12.87 -1.23
N MET A 398 8.66 -11.70 -1.69
CA MET A 398 8.33 -10.40 -1.08
C MET A 398 6.84 -10.03 -1.22
N LEU A 399 6.13 -10.56 -2.22
CA LEU A 399 4.70 -10.27 -2.39
C LEU A 399 3.89 -11.50 -1.96
N GLY A 400 3.19 -11.40 -0.84
CA GLY A 400 2.27 -12.45 -0.38
C GLY A 400 2.93 -13.79 0.01
N TYR A 401 4.26 -13.83 0.18
CA TYR A 401 5.03 -15.06 0.31
C TYR A 401 5.00 -16.00 -0.90
N THR A 402 4.65 -15.48 -2.08
CA THR A 402 4.56 -16.27 -3.31
C THR A 402 5.83 -16.16 -4.14
N ASN A 403 6.32 -17.29 -4.67
CA ASN A 403 7.60 -17.35 -5.38
C ASN A 403 7.50 -16.71 -6.77
N GLN A 404 8.04 -15.50 -6.92
CA GLN A 404 7.87 -14.72 -8.13
C GLN A 404 9.24 -14.28 -8.69
N ALA A 405 9.42 -14.50 -9.99
CA ALA A 405 10.59 -14.00 -10.71
C ALA A 405 10.37 -12.53 -11.05
N GLY A 406 11.32 -11.66 -10.73
CA GLY A 406 11.17 -10.25 -11.04
C GLY A 406 12.44 -9.42 -10.97
N ASN A 407 12.35 -8.21 -11.52
CA ASN A 407 13.36 -7.15 -11.40
C ASN A 407 13.27 -6.48 -10.02
N TRP A 408 13.39 -7.26 -8.94
CA TRP A 408 13.12 -6.82 -7.56
C TRP A 408 13.92 -5.61 -7.09
N LEU A 409 15.10 -5.35 -7.68
CA LEU A 409 15.90 -4.17 -7.33
C LEU A 409 15.26 -2.84 -7.77
N ASP A 410 14.30 -2.87 -8.70
CA ASP A 410 13.54 -1.68 -9.12
C ASP A 410 12.15 -1.60 -8.48
N VAL A 411 11.70 -2.68 -7.83
CA VAL A 411 10.42 -2.73 -7.10
C VAL A 411 10.51 -1.96 -5.79
N PHE A 412 11.62 -2.07 -5.07
CA PHE A 412 11.86 -1.43 -3.77
C PHE A 412 13.24 -0.76 -3.71
N ASP A 413 13.44 0.18 -2.78
CA ASP A 413 14.75 0.79 -2.55
C ASP A 413 15.61 -0.02 -1.57
N GLY A 414 14.98 -0.83 -0.72
CA GLY A 414 15.66 -1.74 0.18
C GLY A 414 14.77 -2.87 0.66
N LEU A 415 15.39 -3.86 1.28
CA LEU A 415 14.76 -5.01 1.90
C LEU A 415 15.21 -5.15 3.35
N LEU A 416 14.24 -5.21 4.27
CA LEU A 416 14.45 -5.68 5.63
C LEU A 416 13.99 -7.14 5.73
N TYR A 417 14.96 -8.03 5.95
CA TYR A 417 14.75 -9.46 6.08
C TYR A 417 14.61 -9.86 7.55
N ILE A 418 13.59 -10.66 7.83
CA ILE A 418 13.31 -11.28 9.12
C ILE A 418 13.33 -12.78 8.90
N ARG A 419 14.20 -13.53 9.59
CA ARG A 419 14.33 -14.96 9.28
C ARG A 419 13.03 -15.73 9.49
N GLU A 420 12.42 -15.52 10.64
CA GLU A 420 11.26 -16.27 11.10
C GLU A 420 10.15 -15.32 11.53
N ASN A 421 8.97 -15.51 10.93
CA ASN A 421 7.76 -14.80 11.28
C ASN A 421 6.82 -15.66 12.14
N ASN A 422 5.88 -14.98 12.78
CA ASN A 422 4.80 -15.60 13.52
C ASN A 422 3.50 -14.87 13.22
N ILE A 423 2.37 -15.51 13.51
CA ILE A 423 1.06 -14.88 13.38
C ILE A 423 1.00 -13.57 14.18
N ALA A 424 0.28 -12.58 13.65
CA ALA A 424 -0.12 -11.41 14.43
C ALA A 424 -1.21 -11.82 15.43
N THR A 425 -1.01 -11.48 16.70
CA THR A 425 -1.86 -11.94 17.79
C THR A 425 -2.92 -10.89 18.09
N PRO A 426 -4.23 -11.15 17.92
CA PRO A 426 -5.25 -10.19 18.32
C PRO A 426 -5.18 -9.91 19.83
N ILE A 427 -5.47 -8.66 20.20
CA ILE A 427 -5.82 -8.30 21.56
C ILE A 427 -7.35 -8.47 21.65
N ASN A 428 -7.83 -9.35 22.53
CA ASN A 428 -9.26 -9.44 22.83
C ASN A 428 -9.73 -8.04 23.27
N GLN A 429 -10.60 -7.42 22.48
CA GLN A 429 -11.23 -6.14 22.82
C GLN A 429 -12.33 -6.33 23.86
#